data_AF-S4RZF5-F1
#
_entry.id   AF-S4RZF5-F1
#
_cell.length_a   1.000
_cell.length_b   1.000
_cell.length_c   1.000
_cell.angle_alpha   90.00
_cell.angle_beta   90.00
_cell.angle_gamma   90.00
#
_symmetry.space_group_name_H-M   'P 1'
#
loop_
_entity.id
_entity.type
_entity.pdbx_description
1 polymer ?
#
loop_
_entity_poly.entity_id
_entity_poly.type
_entity_poly.pdbx_seq_one_letter_code
_entity_poly.pdbx_strand_id
1 'polypeptide(L)'
;RVQERRRKAEKVARVRGLEAQQLRRVRKEVHARQAELARRKLHRQEKRLRNINKPKRLGRLKYAEPDVDLKLSDELVGTLRELKPEGSLLMDRFKSLHKRNMLEPRERAKFKRKHKVKYQEKRAFREITL
;
A
#
# COMPACT_ATOMS: atom_id res chain seq x y z
N ARG A 1 -41.18 -53.04 -29.83
CA ARG A 1 -40.98 -52.95 -28.36
C ARG A 1 -39.53 -53.26 -27.92
N VAL A 2 -38.91 -54.38 -28.32
CA VAL A 2 -37.52 -54.73 -27.91
C VAL A 2 -36.45 -53.79 -28.50
N GLN A 3 -36.58 -53.43 -29.79
CA GLN A 3 -35.70 -52.48 -30.49
C GLN A 3 -35.66 -51.07 -29.85
N GLU A 4 -36.83 -50.55 -29.45
CA GLU A 4 -36.90 -49.25 -28.75
C GLU A 4 -36.25 -49.28 -27.37
N ARG A 5 -36.41 -50.39 -26.62
CA ARG A 5 -35.74 -50.57 -25.32
C ARG A 5 -34.22 -50.57 -25.47
N ARG A 6 -33.69 -51.25 -26.50
CA ARG A 6 -32.25 -51.22 -26.83
C ARG A 6 -31.75 -49.80 -27.17
N ARG A 7 -32.44 -49.07 -28.05
CA ARG A 7 -32.08 -47.68 -28.40
C ARG A 7 -32.12 -46.73 -27.19
N LYS A 8 -33.09 -46.91 -26.28
CA LYS A 8 -33.16 -46.14 -25.03
C LYS A 8 -31.98 -46.46 -24.11
N ALA A 9 -31.63 -47.74 -23.96
CA ALA A 9 -30.48 -48.17 -23.15
C ALA A 9 -29.13 -47.63 -23.69
N GLU A 10 -28.92 -47.66 -25.01
CA GLU A 10 -27.73 -47.08 -25.65
C GLU A 10 -27.64 -45.56 -25.47
N LYS A 11 -28.76 -44.85 -25.61
CA LYS A 11 -28.80 -43.40 -25.31
C LYS A 11 -28.40 -43.11 -23.87
N VAL A 12 -28.91 -43.87 -22.91
CA VAL A 12 -28.56 -43.73 -21.49
C VAL A 12 -27.08 -44.04 -21.25
N ALA A 13 -26.55 -45.12 -21.84
CA ALA A 13 -25.13 -45.47 -21.73
C ALA A 13 -24.22 -44.38 -22.32
N ARG A 14 -24.60 -43.80 -23.46
CA ARG A 14 -23.88 -42.69 -24.11
C ARG A 14 -23.89 -41.44 -23.25
N VAL A 15 -25.04 -41.05 -22.69
CA VAL A 15 -25.15 -39.89 -21.78
C VAL A 15 -24.29 -40.10 -20.54
N ARG A 16 -24.36 -41.27 -19.90
CA ARG A 16 -23.50 -41.60 -18.74
C ARG A 16 -22.01 -41.55 -19.08
N GLY A 17 -21.62 -41.99 -20.28
CA GLY A 17 -20.24 -41.89 -20.76
C GLY A 17 -19.77 -40.44 -20.92
N LEU A 18 -20.61 -39.57 -21.48
CA LEU A 18 -20.34 -38.13 -21.62
C LEU A 18 -20.27 -37.44 -20.25
N GLU A 19 -21.19 -37.74 -19.33
CA GLU A 19 -21.19 -37.24 -17.96
C GLU A 19 -19.91 -37.65 -17.22
N ALA A 20 -19.46 -38.89 -17.35
CA ALA A 20 -18.20 -39.35 -16.76
C ALA A 20 -16.97 -38.59 -17.30
N GLN A 21 -16.95 -38.28 -18.60
CA GLN A 21 -15.90 -37.46 -19.20
C GLN A 21 -15.94 -36.01 -18.72
N GLN A 22 -17.14 -35.42 -18.62
CA GLN A 22 -17.32 -34.09 -18.04
C GLN A 22 -16.85 -34.04 -16.58
N LEU A 23 -17.21 -35.04 -15.78
CA LEU A 23 -16.79 -35.14 -14.38
C LEU A 23 -15.26 -35.20 -14.24
N ARG A 24 -14.58 -35.96 -15.11
CA ARG A 24 -13.11 -36.02 -15.18
C ARG A 24 -12.50 -34.65 -15.51
N ARG A 25 -13.08 -33.93 -16.47
CA ARG A 25 -12.64 -32.57 -16.83
C ARG A 25 -12.82 -31.61 -15.66
N VAL A 26 -13.99 -31.58 -15.04
CA VAL A 26 -14.30 -30.74 -13.87
C VAL A 26 -13.35 -31.05 -12.72
N ARG A 27 -13.10 -32.33 -12.42
CA ARG A 27 -12.14 -32.73 -11.39
C ARG A 27 -10.74 -32.19 -11.66
N LYS A 28 -10.25 -32.28 -12.91
CA LYS A 28 -8.94 -31.75 -13.29
C LYS A 28 -8.88 -30.22 -13.13
N GLU A 29 -9.92 -29.51 -13.54
CA GLU A 29 -10.02 -28.06 -13.38
C GLU A 29 -10.06 -27.63 -11.91
N VAL A 30 -10.85 -28.33 -11.08
CA VAL A 30 -10.91 -28.09 -9.65
C VAL A 30 -9.54 -28.29 -8.99
N HIS A 31 -8.84 -29.38 -9.31
CA HIS A 31 -7.49 -29.61 -8.78
C HIS A 31 -6.50 -28.53 -9.21
N ALA A 32 -6.52 -28.12 -10.48
CA ALA A 32 -5.65 -27.04 -10.98
C ALA A 32 -5.93 -25.71 -10.24
N ARG A 33 -7.21 -25.35 -10.08
CA ARG A 33 -7.63 -24.15 -9.35
C ARG A 33 -7.24 -24.21 -7.87
N GLN A 34 -7.40 -25.37 -7.22
CA GLN A 34 -6.97 -25.57 -5.82
C GLN A 34 -5.44 -25.39 -5.68
N ALA A 35 -4.65 -25.95 -6.59
CA ALA A 35 -3.20 -25.79 -6.59
C ALA A 35 -2.79 -24.31 -6.76
N GLU A 36 -3.43 -23.59 -7.69
CA GLU A 36 -3.20 -22.15 -7.89
C GLU A 36 -3.55 -21.33 -6.63
N LEU A 37 -4.71 -21.60 -6.02
CA LEU A 37 -5.15 -20.93 -4.79
C LEU A 37 -4.19 -21.20 -3.63
N ALA A 38 -3.70 -22.43 -3.50
CA ALA A 38 -2.69 -22.80 -2.50
C ALA A 38 -1.39 -22.01 -2.71
N ARG A 39 -0.87 -21.95 -3.96
CA ARG A 39 0.31 -21.14 -4.30
C ARG A 39 0.12 -19.67 -3.97
N ARG A 40 -1.04 -19.09 -4.32
CA ARG A 40 -1.39 -17.69 -3.99
C ARG A 40 -1.50 -17.47 -2.49
N LYS A 41 -2.00 -18.44 -1.72
CA LYS A 41 -2.08 -18.37 -0.25
C LYS A 41 -0.68 -18.34 0.35
N LEU A 42 0.20 -19.26 -0.05
CA LEU A 42 1.60 -19.31 0.41
C LEU A 42 2.33 -18.00 0.09
N HIS A 43 2.24 -17.52 -1.16
CA HIS A 43 2.86 -16.26 -1.54
C HIS A 43 2.35 -15.06 -0.72
N ARG A 44 1.05 -14.99 -0.42
CA ARG A 44 0.49 -13.96 0.46
C ARG A 44 1.00 -14.08 1.90
N GLN A 45 1.18 -15.29 2.40
CA GLN A 45 1.72 -15.53 3.74
C GLN A 45 3.19 -15.10 3.82
N GLU A 46 4.02 -15.50 2.86
CA GLU A 46 5.43 -15.07 2.77
C GLU A 46 5.55 -13.55 2.69
N LYS A 47 4.74 -12.91 1.83
CA LYS A 47 4.71 -11.46 1.71
C LYS A 47 4.25 -10.79 3.02
N ARG A 48 3.31 -11.40 3.75
CA ARG A 48 2.88 -10.89 5.05
C ARG A 48 4.04 -10.94 6.03
N LEU A 49 4.70 -12.09 6.18
CA LEU A 49 5.84 -12.30 7.07
C LEU A 49 6.99 -11.32 6.78
N ARG A 50 7.38 -11.16 5.51
CA ARG A 50 8.45 -10.23 5.09
C ARG A 50 8.13 -8.75 5.40
N ASN A 51 6.85 -8.41 5.53
CA ASN A 51 6.40 -7.03 5.72
C ASN A 51 5.93 -6.72 7.14
N ILE A 52 6.00 -7.65 8.10
CA ILE A 52 5.56 -7.41 9.48
C ILE A 52 6.31 -6.23 10.11
N ASN A 53 7.63 -6.20 9.94
CA ASN A 53 8.49 -5.18 10.55
C ASN A 53 8.68 -3.93 9.67
N LYS A 54 8.09 -3.91 8.46
CA LYS A 54 8.27 -2.80 7.52
C LYS A 54 7.16 -1.76 7.71
N PRO A 55 7.50 -0.46 7.65
CA PRO A 55 6.49 0.58 7.66
C PRO A 55 5.58 0.41 6.44
N LYS A 56 4.26 0.55 6.67
CA LYS A 56 3.23 0.47 5.66
C LYS A 56 3.00 1.84 5.04
N ARG A 57 2.51 1.84 3.80
CA ARG A 57 2.08 3.07 3.14
C ARG A 57 0.59 3.29 3.45
N LEU A 58 0.30 4.27 4.30
CA LEU A 58 -1.07 4.66 4.65
C LEU A 58 -1.66 5.67 3.66
N GLY A 59 -0.86 6.64 3.22
CA GLY A 59 -1.29 7.71 2.34
C GLY A 59 -0.50 7.81 1.04
N ARG A 60 -0.55 8.99 0.41
CA ARG A 60 0.18 9.26 -0.84
C ARG A 60 1.69 9.14 -0.64
N LEU A 61 2.23 9.66 0.47
CA LEU A 61 3.66 9.68 0.74
C LEU A 61 4.11 8.36 1.40
N LYS A 62 5.34 7.94 1.08
CA LYS A 62 6.00 6.83 1.75
C LYS A 62 6.69 7.34 3.02
N TYR A 63 6.84 6.48 4.02
CA TYR A 63 7.67 6.81 5.18
C TYR A 63 9.12 6.99 4.72
N ALA A 64 9.73 8.09 5.17
CA ALA A 64 11.13 8.40 5.00
C ALA A 64 11.79 8.38 6.37
N GLU A 65 12.81 7.53 6.51
CA GLU A 65 13.65 7.46 7.71
C GLU A 65 14.34 8.81 7.90
N PRO A 66 14.39 9.34 9.15
CA PRO A 66 15.18 10.52 9.44
C PRO A 66 16.66 10.21 9.32
N ASP A 67 17.45 11.23 9.01
CA ASP A 67 18.90 11.15 9.07
C ASP A 67 19.36 10.95 10.52
N VAL A 68 20.54 10.35 10.69
CA VAL A 68 21.09 10.07 12.02
C VAL A 68 21.82 11.32 12.50
N ASP A 69 21.45 11.81 13.68
CA ASP A 69 22.13 12.93 14.33
C ASP A 69 23.46 12.43 14.93
N LEU A 70 24.58 12.73 14.27
CA LEU A 70 25.93 12.29 14.63
C LEU A 70 26.85 13.51 14.74
N LYS A 71 27.78 13.49 15.70
CA LYS A 71 28.88 14.47 15.76
C LYS A 71 30.05 13.97 14.94
N LEU A 72 30.70 14.89 14.23
CA LEU A 72 31.95 14.60 13.55
C LEU A 72 33.13 14.61 14.54
N SER A 73 34.26 14.04 14.14
CA SER A 73 35.45 13.93 14.99
C SER A 73 35.96 15.28 15.48
N ASP A 74 35.84 16.32 14.64
CA ASP A 74 36.28 17.69 14.96
C ASP A 74 35.33 18.41 15.92
N GLU A 75 34.08 17.94 16.03
CA GLU A 75 33.02 18.52 16.88
C GLU A 75 32.89 17.78 18.22
N LEU A 76 33.71 16.73 18.41
CA LEU A 76 33.67 15.91 19.60
C LEU A 76 34.36 16.64 20.76
N VAL A 77 33.61 16.89 21.83
CA VAL A 77 34.14 17.50 23.05
C VAL A 77 34.65 16.43 24.02
N GLY A 78 35.73 16.74 24.75
CA GLY A 78 36.35 15.81 25.71
C GLY A 78 35.55 15.60 27.00
N THR A 79 34.59 16.47 27.31
CA THR A 79 33.80 16.43 28.54
C THR A 79 32.30 16.52 28.28
N LEU A 80 31.50 15.72 28.99
CA LEU A 80 30.03 15.68 28.84
C LEU A 80 29.34 17.00 29.17
N ARG A 81 29.94 17.85 30.00
CA ARG A 81 29.38 19.17 30.37
C ARG A 81 29.38 20.17 29.22
N GLU A 82 30.32 20.03 28.29
CA GLU A 82 30.44 20.89 27.10
C GLU A 82 29.61 20.34 25.94
N LEU A 83 29.09 19.11 26.08
CA LEU A 83 28.35 18.44 25.03
C LEU A 83 26.96 19.08 24.88
N LYS A 84 26.78 19.79 23.76
CA LYS A 84 25.45 20.23 23.33
C LYS A 84 24.62 19.01 22.91
N PRO A 85 23.37 18.88 23.37
CA PRO A 85 22.47 17.83 22.90
C PRO A 85 22.10 18.10 21.44
N GLU A 86 22.12 17.04 20.63
CA GLU A 86 21.75 17.09 19.22
C GLU A 86 20.33 16.55 19.01
N GLY A 87 19.74 16.91 17.87
CA GLY A 87 18.46 16.39 17.43
C GLY A 87 17.25 17.01 18.13
N SER A 88 16.05 16.51 17.76
CA SER A 88 14.78 16.97 18.31
C SER A 88 13.92 15.78 18.71
N LEU A 89 13.69 15.64 20.02
CA LEU A 89 12.82 14.60 20.57
C LEU A 89 11.42 14.60 19.95
N LEU A 90 10.89 15.79 19.62
CA LEU A 90 9.57 15.89 18.98
C LEU A 90 9.57 15.30 17.57
N MET A 91 10.64 15.52 16.80
CA MET A 91 10.77 14.96 15.46
C MET A 91 10.95 13.44 15.51
N ASP A 92 11.72 12.93 16.47
CA ASP A 92 11.89 11.49 16.68
C ASP A 92 10.57 10.81 17.04
N ARG A 93 9.81 11.40 17.94
CA ARG A 93 8.47 10.90 18.31
C ARG A 93 7.52 10.95 17.11
N PHE A 94 7.54 12.02 16.34
CA PHE A 94 6.73 12.16 15.13
C PHE A 94 7.08 11.10 14.07
N LYS A 95 8.37 10.88 13.81
CA LYS A 95 8.86 9.83 12.88
C LYS A 95 8.58 8.42 13.43
N SER A 96 8.65 8.21 14.74
CA SER A 96 8.26 6.96 15.39
C SER A 96 6.76 6.65 15.21
N LEU A 97 5.88 7.66 15.33
CA LEU A 97 4.45 7.52 15.07
C LEU A 97 4.17 7.11 13.62
N HIS A 98 4.92 7.67 12.66
CA HIS A 98 4.86 7.25 11.26
C HIS A 98 5.37 5.81 11.05
N LYS A 99 6.52 5.45 11.63
CA LYS A 99 7.12 4.11 11.52
C LYS A 99 6.19 3.02 12.07
N ARG A 100 5.47 3.34 13.14
CA ARG A 100 4.45 2.48 13.76
C ARG A 100 3.11 2.46 13.01
N ASN A 101 2.98 3.19 11.90
CA ASN A 101 1.75 3.30 11.12
C ASN A 101 0.54 3.83 11.92
N MET A 102 0.76 4.70 12.91
CA MET A 102 -0.35 5.40 13.59
C MET A 102 -0.68 6.73 12.94
N LEU A 103 0.34 7.40 12.40
CA LEU A 103 0.19 8.61 11.62
C LEU A 103 0.64 8.35 10.19
N GLU A 104 -0.05 8.94 9.24
CA GLU A 104 0.42 8.96 7.85
C GLU A 104 1.55 9.99 7.67
N PRO A 105 2.60 9.66 6.89
CA PRO A 105 3.57 10.64 6.45
C PRO A 105 2.89 11.76 5.63
N ARG A 106 3.05 13.00 6.07
CA ARG A 106 2.45 14.19 5.44
C ARG A 106 3.46 15.33 5.34
N GLU A 107 3.37 16.08 4.27
CA GLU A 107 4.08 17.36 4.11
C GLU A 107 3.18 18.51 4.54
N ARG A 108 3.77 19.56 5.11
CA ARG A 108 3.03 20.77 5.45
C ARG A 108 2.44 21.37 4.17
N ALA A 109 1.12 21.57 4.18
CA ALA A 109 0.44 22.23 3.09
C ALA A 109 0.98 23.67 2.95
N LYS A 110 1.50 24.00 1.76
CA LYS A 110 1.90 25.37 1.45
C LYS A 110 0.66 26.16 1.06
N PHE A 111 0.36 27.21 1.81
CA PHE A 111 -0.70 28.17 1.46
C PHE A 111 -0.21 29.06 0.33
N LYS A 112 -0.29 28.57 -0.90
CA LYS A 112 -0.01 29.36 -2.11
C LYS A 112 -1.31 29.68 -2.82
N ARG A 113 -1.53 30.96 -3.13
CA ARG A 113 -2.66 31.39 -3.95
C ARG A 113 -2.41 30.93 -5.39
N LYS A 114 -3.43 30.36 -6.02
CA LYS A 114 -3.37 29.96 -7.45
C LYS A 114 -3.26 31.19 -8.36
N HIS A 115 -3.92 32.29 -7.99
CA HIS A 115 -3.96 33.52 -8.77
C HIS A 115 -3.33 34.67 -7.99
N LYS A 116 -2.63 35.56 -8.71
CA LYS A 116 -2.09 36.79 -8.13
C LYS A 116 -3.26 37.70 -7.73
N VAL A 117 -3.20 38.27 -6.54
CA VAL A 117 -4.17 39.30 -6.15
C VAL A 117 -3.87 40.56 -6.96
N LYS A 118 -4.90 41.06 -7.66
CA LYS A 118 -4.84 42.34 -8.35
C LYS A 118 -5.04 43.43 -7.30
N TYR A 119 -3.96 44.14 -6.98
CA TYR A 119 -4.04 45.36 -6.19
C TYR A 119 -4.54 46.49 -7.09
N GLN A 120 -5.53 47.23 -6.59
CA GLN A 120 -6.01 48.45 -7.22
C GLN A 120 -5.97 49.54 -6.15
N GLU A 121 -5.60 50.76 -6.55
CA GLU A 121 -5.72 51.91 -5.67
C GLU A 121 -7.18 52.17 -5.36
N LYS A 122 -7.47 52.52 -4.11
CA LYS A 122 -8.83 52.92 -3.74
C LYS A 122 -9.15 54.24 -4.45
N ARG A 123 -10.40 54.40 -4.90
CA ARG A 123 -10.86 55.59 -5.66
C ARG A 123 -10.53 56.90 -4.95
N ALA A 124 -10.71 56.95 -3.62
CA ALA A 124 -10.42 58.11 -2.80
C ALA A 124 -8.97 58.64 -2.92
N PHE A 125 -7.98 57.76 -3.16
CA PHE A 125 -6.59 58.19 -3.34
C PHE A 125 -6.26 58.59 -4.77
N ARG A 126 -7.06 58.14 -5.75
CA ARG A 126 -6.90 58.49 -7.16
C ARG A 126 -7.42 59.90 -7.48
N GLU A 127 -8.41 60.37 -6.71
CA GLU A 127 -9.05 61.68 -6.89
C GLU A 127 -8.26 62.82 -6.24
N ILE A 128 -7.36 62.51 -5.30
CA ILE A 128 -6.45 63.49 -4.69
C ILE A 128 -5.34 63.78 -5.70
N THR A 129 -5.53 64.83 -6.49
CA THR A 129 -4.54 65.36 -7.44
C THR A 129 -4.02 66.68 -6.86
N LEU A 130 -2.70 66.88 -6.83
CA LEU A 130 -2.07 68.14 -6.37
C LEU A 130 -2.45 69.32 -7.26
#